data_AF-A0A418NP05-F1
#
_entry.id   AF-A0A418NP05-F1
#
_cell.length_a   1.000
_cell.length_b   1.000
_cell.length_c   1.000
_cell.angle_alpha   90.00
_cell.angle_beta   90.00
_cell.angle_gamma   90.00
#
_symmetry.space_group_name_H-M   'P 1'
#
loop_
_entity.id
_entity.type
_entity.pdbx_description
1 polymer ?
#
loop_
_entity_poly.entity_id
_entity_poly.type
_entity_poly.pdbx_seq_one_letter_code
_entity_poly.pdbx_strand_id
1 'polypeptide(L)'
;MTFSKHLILGLVGALSVTACDDDDAAVSRSLVDAGFWQSKDVSADEAIEVFWNLGGGLNDEPTHILSYQIGPGNTLKVAHLERLGATDRTIAEEVFQLPANVADNARTQLWRLRPRKLGSFDDPSMFVRPIGCEPISAHDVAELNVAFLNDNDTSQVTEDDLMALFELPSRRSCDNDHARQARQLLSRVIEGLPKSRVTRDFLEVDK
;
A
#
# COMPACT_ATOMS: atom_id res chain seq x y z
N MET A 1 34.95 -37.34 -64.85
CA MET A 1 34.08 -38.53 -64.69
C MET A 1 34.09 -38.94 -63.22
N THR A 2 32.95 -39.40 -62.67
CA THR A 2 32.77 -40.15 -61.39
C THR A 2 33.49 -39.64 -60.12
N PHE A 3 32.85 -38.97 -59.14
CA PHE A 3 31.80 -39.35 -58.14
C PHE A 3 32.23 -40.22 -56.94
N SER A 4 31.63 -39.91 -55.76
CA SER A 4 31.67 -40.63 -54.45
C SER A 4 33.01 -40.59 -53.69
N LYS A 5 33.14 -40.45 -52.35
CA LYS A 5 32.26 -40.39 -51.14
C LYS A 5 33.13 -39.80 -49.97
N HIS A 6 32.69 -39.43 -48.75
CA HIS A 6 31.40 -39.31 -48.02
C HIS A 6 31.57 -38.14 -46.99
N LEU A 7 30.58 -37.27 -46.77
CA LEU A 7 29.67 -37.22 -45.60
C LEU A 7 30.32 -37.14 -44.19
N ILE A 8 30.31 -35.94 -43.59
CA ILE A 8 30.30 -35.74 -42.13
C ILE A 8 29.17 -34.75 -41.81
N LEU A 9 28.34 -35.09 -40.82
CA LEU A 9 27.26 -34.24 -40.31
C LEU A 9 27.83 -33.05 -39.54
N GLY A 10 27.36 -31.84 -39.85
CA GLY A 10 27.40 -30.69 -38.95
C GLY A 10 25.97 -30.33 -38.55
N LEU A 11 25.54 -30.75 -37.36
CA LEU A 11 24.23 -30.44 -36.79
C LEU A 11 24.40 -29.38 -35.67
N VAL A 12 23.35 -28.60 -35.42
CA VAL A 12 23.24 -27.57 -34.36
C VAL A 12 24.05 -26.29 -34.65
N GLY A 13 23.48 -25.08 -34.49
CA GLY A 13 22.12 -24.77 -34.05
C GLY A 13 21.62 -23.43 -34.57
N ALA A 14 20.31 -23.34 -34.78
CA ALA A 14 19.64 -22.07 -34.86
C ALA A 14 19.70 -21.40 -33.49
N LEU A 15 20.25 -20.18 -33.40
CA LEU A 15 19.91 -19.27 -32.30
C LEU A 15 18.50 -18.74 -32.56
N SER A 16 17.53 -19.59 -32.29
CA SER A 16 16.14 -19.19 -32.15
C SER A 16 15.98 -18.46 -30.81
N VAL A 17 15.48 -17.23 -30.87
CA VAL A 17 14.59 -16.65 -29.85
C VAL A 17 15.10 -16.71 -28.40
N THR A 18 15.92 -15.73 -28.02
CA THR A 18 15.63 -14.96 -26.80
C THR A 18 14.69 -13.84 -27.25
N ALA A 19 13.39 -14.08 -27.35
CA ALA A 19 12.47 -14.03 -26.21
C ALA A 19 12.65 -12.68 -25.49
N CYS A 20 11.70 -11.77 -25.75
CA CYS A 20 11.51 -10.62 -24.89
C CYS A 20 11.21 -11.12 -23.47
N ASP A 21 11.90 -10.58 -22.48
CA ASP A 21 11.46 -10.53 -21.08
C ASP A 21 12.33 -9.48 -20.37
N ASP A 22 12.22 -8.23 -20.82
CA ASP A 22 12.75 -7.03 -20.14
C ASP A 22 11.60 -6.12 -19.66
N ASP A 23 10.37 -6.67 -19.58
CA ASP A 23 9.17 -5.99 -19.07
C ASP A 23 9.06 -6.02 -17.52
N ASP A 24 9.78 -6.95 -16.85
CA ASP A 24 9.60 -7.24 -15.40
C ASP A 24 10.77 -6.78 -14.49
N ALA A 25 11.88 -6.28 -15.03
CA ALA A 25 13.10 -6.05 -14.24
C ALA A 25 12.99 -4.94 -13.16
N ALA A 26 11.99 -4.06 -13.25
CA ALA A 26 11.96 -2.84 -12.44
C ALA A 26 10.57 -2.30 -12.01
N VAL A 27 9.50 -3.12 -11.98
CA VAL A 27 8.29 -2.80 -11.16
C VAL A 27 8.58 -3.10 -9.68
N SER A 28 9.64 -2.44 -9.20
CA SER A 28 9.94 -2.06 -7.83
C SER A 28 9.39 -2.96 -6.73
N ARG A 29 10.19 -3.99 -6.41
CA ARG A 29 10.25 -4.78 -5.16
C ARG A 29 9.29 -4.29 -4.06
N SER A 30 8.46 -5.23 -3.59
CA SER A 30 7.67 -5.08 -2.37
C SER A 30 8.52 -4.52 -1.24
N LEU A 31 7.97 -3.59 -0.47
CA LEU A 31 8.64 -2.95 0.68
C LEU A 31 8.45 -3.74 1.98
N VAL A 32 7.54 -4.72 1.95
CA VAL A 32 7.35 -5.78 2.94
C VAL A 32 7.88 -7.11 2.37
N ASP A 33 8.18 -8.10 3.21
CA ASP A 33 8.71 -9.41 2.78
C ASP A 33 7.63 -10.32 2.14
N ALA A 34 7.02 -9.85 1.05
CA ALA A 34 5.85 -10.50 0.44
C ALA A 34 6.17 -11.62 -0.56
N GLY A 35 7.44 -11.89 -0.89
CA GLY A 35 7.86 -13.03 -1.71
C GLY A 35 7.12 -13.21 -3.05
N PHE A 36 7.57 -12.48 -4.07
CA PHE A 36 7.06 -12.39 -5.46
C PHE A 36 5.75 -11.61 -5.66
N TRP A 37 5.73 -10.85 -6.76
CA TRP A 37 4.60 -10.09 -7.26
C TRP A 37 3.63 -11.04 -7.99
N GLN A 38 2.37 -11.13 -7.55
CA GLN A 38 1.31 -11.68 -8.40
C GLN A 38 0.74 -10.55 -9.23
N SER A 39 0.69 -10.74 -10.54
CA SER A 39 0.45 -9.65 -11.49
C SER A 39 -1.02 -9.30 -11.66
N LYS A 40 -1.27 -7.99 -11.70
CA LYS A 40 -2.38 -7.28 -12.36
C LYS A 40 -3.82 -7.39 -11.85
N ASP A 41 -4.21 -8.39 -11.06
CA ASP A 41 -5.54 -8.38 -10.41
C ASP A 41 -5.53 -7.53 -9.12
N VAL A 42 -5.16 -6.25 -9.29
CA VAL A 42 -5.52 -5.18 -8.35
C VAL A 42 -7.01 -4.95 -8.54
N SER A 43 -7.85 -5.59 -7.72
CA SER A 43 -9.29 -5.44 -7.90
C SER A 43 -9.69 -3.97 -7.75
N ALA A 44 -10.50 -3.47 -8.68
CA ALA A 44 -11.10 -2.14 -8.57
C ALA A 44 -12.11 -2.04 -7.42
N ASP A 45 -12.47 -3.21 -6.87
CA ASP A 45 -13.42 -3.45 -5.80
C ASP A 45 -12.71 -3.50 -4.41
N GLU A 46 -11.37 -3.54 -4.37
CA GLU A 46 -10.64 -3.39 -3.10
C GLU A 46 -10.59 -1.92 -2.66
N ALA A 47 -11.04 -1.68 -1.42
CA ALA A 47 -10.83 -0.40 -0.76
C ALA A 47 -9.45 -0.36 -0.08
N ILE A 48 -8.72 0.74 -0.26
CA ILE A 48 -7.42 0.97 0.38
C ILE A 48 -7.47 2.29 1.15
N GLU A 49 -7.19 2.24 2.44
CA GLU A 49 -7.22 3.41 3.31
C GLU A 49 -5.84 3.75 3.88
N VAL A 50 -5.37 4.97 3.62
CA VAL A 50 -4.12 5.50 4.19
C VAL A 50 -4.45 6.38 5.39
N PHE A 51 -3.94 6.03 6.56
CA PHE A 51 -4.12 6.79 7.80
C PHE A 51 -2.85 7.55 8.18
N TRP A 52 -3.01 8.76 8.71
CA TRP A 52 -1.96 9.52 9.40
C TRP A 52 -2.45 9.90 10.79
N ASN A 53 -1.75 9.39 11.80
CA ASN A 53 -2.05 9.63 13.22
C ASN A 53 -1.24 10.81 13.74
N LEU A 54 -1.90 11.73 14.44
CA LEU A 54 -1.31 12.83 15.22
C LEU A 54 -1.88 12.84 16.64
N GLY A 55 -1.05 13.15 17.63
CA GLY A 55 -1.44 12.98 19.04
C GLY A 55 -1.54 11.51 19.45
N GLY A 56 -2.31 11.22 20.50
CA GLY A 56 -2.40 9.89 21.09
C GLY A 56 -1.20 9.55 21.97
N GLY A 57 -1.32 9.85 23.27
CA GLY A 57 -0.29 9.60 24.27
C GLY A 57 -0.86 9.16 25.61
N LEU A 58 0.01 8.96 26.60
CA LEU A 58 -0.41 8.74 27.98
C LEU A 58 -1.29 9.92 28.46
N ASN A 59 -2.36 9.61 29.22
CA ASN A 59 -3.37 10.54 29.78
C ASN A 59 -4.61 10.86 28.90
N ASP A 60 -5.10 9.89 28.12
CA ASP A 60 -6.42 9.95 27.43
C ASP A 60 -6.60 11.14 26.46
N GLU A 61 -5.51 11.70 25.94
CA GLU A 61 -5.58 12.74 24.89
C GLU A 61 -6.12 12.14 23.57
N PRO A 62 -7.02 12.83 22.85
CA PRO A 62 -7.55 12.35 21.58
C PRO A 62 -6.44 12.12 20.55
N THR A 63 -6.54 11.02 19.80
CA THR A 63 -5.73 10.83 18.60
C THR A 63 -6.49 11.42 17.41
N HIS A 64 -5.89 12.38 16.72
CA HIS A 64 -6.43 12.89 15.47
C HIS A 64 -5.91 12.06 14.29
N ILE A 65 -6.81 11.65 13.41
CA ILE A 65 -6.49 10.76 12.29
C ILE A 65 -6.95 11.44 11.00
N LEU A 66 -6.04 11.60 10.04
CA LEU A 66 -6.39 11.95 8.66
C LEU A 66 -6.39 10.68 7.83
N SER A 67 -7.54 10.35 7.23
CA SER A 67 -7.67 9.17 6.37
C SER A 67 -7.96 9.51 4.91
N TYR A 68 -7.42 8.69 4.00
CA TYR A 68 -7.66 8.72 2.57
C TYR A 68 -8.08 7.33 2.12
N GLN A 69 -9.38 7.12 1.94
CA GLN A 69 -9.95 5.84 1.52
C GLN A 69 -10.27 5.89 0.02
N ILE A 70 -9.54 5.13 -0.78
CA ILE A 70 -9.85 4.88 -2.19
C ILE A 70 -10.78 3.67 -2.24
N GLY A 71 -12.08 3.90 -2.41
CA GLY A 71 -13.10 2.85 -2.40
C GLY A 71 -13.41 2.28 -3.80
N PRO A 72 -14.38 1.35 -3.88
CA PRO A 72 -14.95 0.89 -5.15
C PRO A 72 -15.48 2.04 -6.01
N GLY A 73 -15.60 1.79 -7.31
CA GLY A 73 -16.08 2.80 -8.26
C GLY A 73 -15.18 4.03 -8.42
N ASN A 74 -13.92 3.96 -7.96
CA ASN A 74 -12.94 5.05 -7.99
C ASN A 74 -13.37 6.28 -7.18
N THR A 75 -14.06 6.05 -6.07
CA THR A 75 -14.35 7.09 -5.08
C THR A 75 -13.12 7.32 -4.18
N LEU A 76 -12.87 8.58 -3.82
CA LEU A 76 -11.92 8.94 -2.77
C LEU A 76 -12.69 9.65 -1.66
N LYS A 77 -12.68 9.08 -0.46
CA LYS A 77 -13.12 9.73 0.77
C LYS A 77 -11.89 10.23 1.53
N VAL A 78 -11.92 11.50 1.95
CA VAL A 78 -10.89 12.12 2.79
C VAL A 78 -11.57 12.57 4.08
N ALA A 79 -11.13 12.06 5.23
CA ALA A 79 -11.77 12.32 6.51
C ALA A 79 -10.76 12.73 7.59
N HIS A 80 -11.16 13.67 8.45
CA HIS A 80 -10.49 13.96 9.71
C HIS A 80 -11.34 13.35 10.82
N LEU A 81 -10.77 12.40 11.55
CA LEU A 81 -11.37 11.71 12.68
C LEU A 81 -10.68 12.12 13.99
N GLU A 82 -11.44 12.04 15.08
CA GLU A 82 -10.99 12.16 16.46
C GLU A 82 -11.31 10.83 17.17
N ARG A 83 -10.27 10.13 17.62
CA ARG A 83 -10.38 8.88 18.38
C ARG A 83 -10.29 9.18 19.87
N LEU A 84 -11.33 8.81 20.61
CA LEU A 84 -11.39 8.91 22.07
C LEU A 84 -11.67 7.50 22.63
N GLY A 85 -10.63 6.85 23.15
CA GLY A 85 -10.69 5.44 23.53
C GLY A 85 -10.93 4.54 22.31
N ALA A 86 -12.03 3.79 22.33
CA ALA A 86 -12.41 2.86 21.26
C ALA A 86 -13.41 3.45 20.24
N THR A 87 -13.71 4.75 20.31
CA THR A 87 -14.72 5.39 19.45
C THR A 87 -14.08 6.44 18.55
N ASP A 88 -14.33 6.33 17.26
CA ASP A 88 -13.98 7.35 16.27
C ASP A 88 -15.16 8.31 16.02
N ARG A 89 -14.82 9.59 15.89
CA ARG A 89 -15.75 10.65 15.54
C ARG A 89 -15.24 11.41 14.33
N THR A 90 -16.02 11.45 13.25
CA THR A 90 -15.73 12.32 12.10
C THR A 90 -15.88 13.79 12.49
N ILE A 91 -14.79 14.55 12.35
CA ILE A 91 -14.77 16.02 12.47
C ILE A 91 -15.15 16.66 11.13
N ALA A 92 -14.54 16.18 10.04
CA ALA A 92 -14.77 16.70 8.69
C ALA A 92 -14.57 15.60 7.63
N GLU A 93 -15.25 15.73 6.50
CA GLU A 93 -15.24 14.74 5.41
C GLU A 93 -15.42 15.42 4.06
N GLU A 94 -14.68 14.97 3.04
CA GLU A 94 -14.88 15.31 1.64
C GLU A 94 -14.82 14.04 0.78
N VAL A 95 -15.70 13.96 -0.23
CA VAL A 95 -15.76 12.82 -1.17
C VAL A 95 -15.54 13.32 -2.60
N PHE A 96 -14.68 12.64 -3.34
CA PHE A 96 -14.30 12.96 -4.72
C PHE A 96 -14.52 11.75 -5.62
N GLN A 97 -14.91 12.00 -6.87
CA GLN A 97 -14.81 11.00 -7.94
C GLN A 97 -13.41 11.11 -8.57
N LEU A 98 -12.62 10.04 -8.52
CA LEU A 98 -11.32 9.99 -9.19
C LEU A 98 -11.49 9.59 -10.67
N PRO A 99 -10.66 10.15 -11.57
CA PRO A 99 -10.39 9.54 -12.87
C PRO A 99 -9.81 8.15 -12.68
N ALA A 100 -10.24 7.16 -13.48
CA ALA A 100 -9.83 5.77 -13.34
C ALA A 100 -8.30 5.61 -13.32
N ASN A 101 -7.59 6.24 -14.26
CA ASN A 101 -6.12 6.20 -14.34
C ASN A 101 -5.40 6.77 -13.10
N VAL A 102 -6.04 7.66 -12.32
CA VAL A 102 -5.49 8.17 -11.07
C VAL A 102 -5.68 7.16 -9.95
N ALA A 103 -6.89 6.59 -9.85
CA ALA A 103 -7.20 5.55 -8.87
C ALA A 103 -6.36 4.28 -9.09
N ASP A 104 -6.27 3.81 -10.34
CA ASP A 104 -5.50 2.62 -10.71
C ASP A 104 -4.00 2.79 -10.42
N ASN A 105 -3.44 3.96 -10.73
CA ASN A 105 -2.05 4.29 -10.37
C ASN A 105 -1.85 4.35 -8.85
N ALA A 106 -2.79 4.94 -8.10
CA ALA A 106 -2.70 4.99 -6.65
C ALA A 106 -2.77 3.60 -6.02
N ARG A 107 -3.75 2.75 -6.41
CA ARG A 107 -3.83 1.35 -5.97
C ARG A 107 -2.57 0.56 -6.34
N THR A 108 -2.10 0.66 -7.59
CA THR A 108 -0.88 -0.02 -8.06
C THR A 108 0.36 0.36 -7.24
N GLN A 109 0.49 1.63 -6.83
CA GLN A 109 1.59 2.05 -5.96
C GLN A 109 1.40 1.51 -4.53
N LEU A 110 0.22 1.66 -3.92
CA LEU A 110 -0.06 1.20 -2.56
C LEU A 110 0.09 -0.32 -2.40
N TRP A 111 -0.20 -1.09 -3.47
CA TRP A 111 -0.01 -2.55 -3.50
C TRP A 111 1.43 -3.01 -3.22
N ARG A 112 2.44 -2.15 -3.36
CA ARG A 112 3.83 -2.44 -2.96
C ARG A 112 4.04 -2.56 -1.45
N LEU A 113 3.03 -2.17 -0.66
CA LEU A 113 2.97 -2.27 0.80
C LEU A 113 2.12 -3.47 1.26
N ARG A 114 1.41 -4.13 0.35
CA ARG A 114 0.46 -5.21 0.67
C ARG A 114 1.20 -6.47 1.11
N PRO A 115 0.80 -7.12 2.22
CA PRO A 115 1.37 -8.41 2.60
C PRO A 115 1.02 -9.50 1.58
N ARG A 116 1.81 -10.58 1.61
CA ARG A 116 1.59 -11.78 0.79
C ARG A 116 0.28 -12.49 1.11
N LYS A 117 -0.08 -12.50 2.39
CA LYS A 117 -1.31 -13.09 2.90
C LYS A 117 -2.30 -12.00 3.23
N LEU A 118 -3.54 -12.26 2.88
CA LEU A 118 -4.70 -11.59 3.45
C LEU A 118 -5.35 -12.56 4.43
N GLY A 119 -5.88 -12.06 5.53
CA GLY A 119 -6.49 -12.87 6.58
C GLY A 119 -7.61 -12.10 7.29
N SER A 120 -8.28 -12.77 8.22
CA SER A 120 -9.13 -12.14 9.23
C SER A 120 -8.26 -11.45 10.29
N PHE A 121 -8.82 -10.46 11.01
CA PHE A 121 -8.17 -9.69 12.08
C PHE A 121 -7.31 -10.51 13.07
N ASP A 122 -7.73 -11.74 13.35
CA ASP A 122 -7.04 -12.68 14.26
C ASP A 122 -5.70 -13.27 13.72
N ASP A 123 -5.34 -13.12 12.43
CA ASP A 123 -4.07 -13.63 11.90
C ASP A 123 -2.95 -12.57 12.04
N PRO A 124 -1.99 -12.72 12.98
CA PRO A 124 -0.92 -11.74 13.17
C PRO A 124 -0.01 -11.58 11.94
N SER A 125 -0.08 -12.45 10.92
CA SER A 125 0.65 -12.29 9.66
C SER A 125 0.00 -11.31 8.66
N MET A 126 -1.17 -10.75 8.98
CA MET A 126 -1.79 -9.65 8.23
C MET A 126 -1.18 -8.27 8.56
N PHE A 127 -0.54 -8.14 9.74
CA PHE A 127 0.13 -6.92 10.19
C PHE A 127 1.59 -6.95 9.71
N VAL A 128 1.96 -6.03 8.82
CA VAL A 128 3.30 -5.98 8.23
C VAL A 128 3.95 -4.61 8.35
N ARG A 129 5.26 -4.60 8.54
CA ARG A 129 6.11 -3.42 8.60
C ARG A 129 7.16 -3.48 7.49
N PRO A 130 7.83 -2.36 7.13
CA PRO A 130 8.95 -2.43 6.19
C PRO A 130 10.02 -3.42 6.66
N ILE A 131 10.69 -4.08 5.72
CA ILE A 131 11.74 -5.06 6.01
C ILE A 131 12.82 -4.42 6.91
N GLY A 132 13.07 -5.00 8.09
CA GLY A 132 14.01 -4.47 9.10
C GLY A 132 13.46 -3.33 9.97
N CYS A 133 12.14 -3.27 10.14
CA CYS A 133 11.43 -2.38 11.07
C CYS A 133 10.58 -3.19 12.06
N GLU A 134 11.15 -4.23 12.66
CA GLU A 134 10.48 -5.05 13.68
C GLU A 134 10.06 -4.19 14.90
N PRO A 135 8.94 -4.50 15.58
CA PRO A 135 8.49 -3.70 16.73
C PRO A 135 9.53 -3.66 17.85
N ILE A 136 9.96 -2.45 18.22
CA ILE A 136 10.97 -2.25 19.28
C ILE A 136 10.35 -2.39 20.68
N SER A 137 9.05 -2.05 20.82
CA SER A 137 8.29 -2.23 22.06
C SER A 137 6.78 -2.22 21.77
N ALA A 138 5.96 -2.57 22.78
CA ALA A 138 4.50 -2.44 22.70
C ALA A 138 3.99 -0.98 22.59
N HIS A 139 4.87 0.01 22.72
CA HIS A 139 4.57 1.44 22.52
C HIS A 139 5.09 1.99 21.19
N ASP A 140 5.61 1.13 20.31
CA ASP A 140 6.13 1.51 19.00
C ASP A 140 4.99 1.67 17.98
N VAL A 141 4.22 2.75 18.14
CA VAL A 141 3.04 3.07 17.33
C VAL A 141 3.39 3.54 15.91
N ALA A 142 2.50 3.24 14.97
CA ALA A 142 2.63 3.65 13.58
C ALA A 142 2.23 5.11 13.35
N GLU A 143 3.10 5.87 12.68
CA GLU A 143 2.89 7.26 12.23
C GLU A 143 1.91 7.29 11.05
N LEU A 144 2.10 6.34 10.13
CA LEU A 144 1.26 6.14 8.95
C LEU A 144 0.84 4.67 8.86
N ASN A 145 -0.37 4.40 8.39
CA ASN A 145 -0.84 3.04 8.12
C ASN A 145 -1.49 2.93 6.73
N VAL A 146 -1.51 1.73 6.16
CA VAL A 146 -2.32 1.40 4.98
C VAL A 146 -3.13 0.15 5.27
N ALA A 147 -4.44 0.29 5.38
CA ALA A 147 -5.37 -0.84 5.44
C ALA A 147 -5.78 -1.26 4.03
N PHE A 148 -5.86 -2.58 3.83
CA PHE A 148 -6.51 -3.20 2.68
C PHE A 148 -7.81 -3.80 3.18
N LEU A 149 -8.92 -3.41 2.55
CA LEU A 149 -10.27 -3.67 3.04
C LEU A 149 -11.06 -4.51 2.04
N ASN A 150 -11.97 -5.32 2.57
CA ASN A 150 -12.90 -6.14 1.79
C ASN A 150 -14.01 -5.27 1.16
N ASP A 151 -14.60 -5.71 0.05
CA ASP A 151 -15.55 -4.96 -0.81
C ASP A 151 -16.95 -4.73 -0.18
N ASN A 152 -17.17 -5.20 1.05
CA ASN A 152 -18.51 -5.27 1.66
C ASN A 152 -18.91 -3.98 2.39
N ASP A 153 -19.24 -2.92 1.63
CA ASP A 153 -19.79 -1.65 2.10
C ASP A 153 -18.82 -0.75 2.91
N THR A 154 -18.11 0.11 2.20
CA THR A 154 -17.16 1.09 2.77
C THR A 154 -17.80 2.22 3.61
N SER A 155 -19.12 2.21 3.85
CA SER A 155 -19.78 3.29 4.62
C SER A 155 -19.41 3.29 6.11
N GLN A 156 -19.06 2.12 6.67
CA GLN A 156 -18.43 1.97 7.98
C GLN A 156 -17.38 0.87 7.92
N VAL A 157 -16.10 1.21 8.00
CA VAL A 157 -15.01 0.23 8.08
C VAL A 157 -14.98 -0.37 9.49
N THR A 158 -15.17 -1.68 9.58
CA THR A 158 -15.07 -2.45 10.83
C THR A 158 -13.78 -3.29 10.86
N GLU A 159 -13.46 -3.88 12.02
CA GLU A 159 -12.32 -4.82 12.13
C GLU A 159 -12.51 -6.06 11.25
N ASP A 160 -13.75 -6.48 11.00
CA ASP A 160 -14.11 -7.61 10.12
C ASP A 160 -13.82 -7.32 8.63
N ASP A 161 -13.75 -6.05 8.23
CA ASP A 161 -13.44 -5.64 6.85
C ASP A 161 -11.93 -5.60 6.58
N LEU A 162 -11.10 -5.58 7.63
CA LEU A 162 -9.65 -5.47 7.51
C LEU A 162 -9.04 -6.79 7.03
N MET A 163 -8.54 -6.81 5.79
CA MET A 163 -7.87 -7.97 5.20
C MET A 163 -6.35 -7.98 5.47
N ALA A 164 -5.76 -6.79 5.66
CA ALA A 164 -4.34 -6.58 5.92
C ALA A 164 -4.06 -5.15 6.40
N LEU A 165 -3.03 -4.98 7.23
CA LEU A 165 -2.54 -3.68 7.67
C LEU A 165 -1.03 -3.57 7.45
N PHE A 166 -0.61 -2.57 6.67
CA PHE A 166 0.77 -2.12 6.65
C PHE A 166 0.95 -1.00 7.66
N GLU A 167 1.82 -1.21 8.64
CA GLU A 167 2.23 -0.23 9.64
C GLU A 167 3.56 0.41 9.25
N LEU A 168 3.63 1.74 9.31
CA LEU A 168 4.88 2.49 9.14
C LEU A 168 5.21 3.21 10.46
N PRO A 169 6.19 2.70 11.23
CA PRO A 169 6.64 3.32 12.48
C PRO A 169 7.13 4.75 12.26
N SER A 170 7.31 5.51 13.35
CA SER A 170 7.90 6.84 13.27
C SER A 170 9.32 6.83 12.66
N ARG A 171 9.79 7.95 12.10
CA ARG A 171 11.22 8.08 11.69
C ARG A 171 12.22 7.85 12.83
N ARG A 172 11.81 8.05 14.09
CA ARG A 172 12.66 7.78 15.27
C ARG A 172 12.76 6.28 15.58
N SER A 173 11.69 5.54 15.30
CA SER A 173 11.62 4.08 15.47
C SER A 173 12.31 3.34 14.33
N CYS A 174 12.02 3.69 13.07
CA CYS A 174 12.64 3.08 11.91
C CYS A 174 12.84 4.06 10.75
N ASP A 175 14.10 4.27 10.34
CA ASP A 175 14.47 4.97 9.10
C ASP A 175 15.56 4.18 8.35
N ASN A 176 15.23 2.94 7.98
CA ASN A 176 16.00 2.17 7.01
C ASN A 176 15.56 2.51 5.56
N ASP A 177 16.20 1.90 4.55
CA ASP A 177 15.87 2.20 3.14
C ASP A 177 14.45 1.79 2.72
N HIS A 178 13.87 0.73 3.30
CA HIS A 178 12.50 0.31 3.02
C HIS A 178 11.49 1.28 3.64
N ALA A 179 11.73 1.71 4.89
CA ALA A 179 10.91 2.72 5.56
C ALA A 179 10.93 4.07 4.82
N ARG A 180 12.11 4.54 4.39
CA ARG A 180 12.23 5.76 3.56
C ARG A 180 11.48 5.63 2.23
N GLN A 181 11.61 4.49 1.54
CA GLN A 181 10.87 4.24 0.30
C GLN A 181 9.35 4.20 0.51
N ALA A 182 8.88 3.62 1.62
CA ALA A 182 7.46 3.61 1.98
C ALA A 182 6.93 5.02 2.23
N ARG A 183 7.64 5.84 3.03
CA ARG A 183 7.29 7.26 3.25
C ARG A 183 7.22 8.05 1.93
N GLN A 184 8.21 7.87 1.05
CA GLN A 184 8.22 8.53 -0.27
C GLN A 184 7.09 8.05 -1.19
N LEU A 185 6.72 6.77 -1.11
CA LEU A 185 5.61 6.21 -1.87
C LEU A 185 4.28 6.80 -1.40
N LEU A 186 4.02 6.81 -0.09
CA LEU A 186 2.81 7.40 0.48
C LEU A 186 2.68 8.88 0.17
N SER A 187 3.78 9.65 0.29
CA SER A 187 3.83 11.07 -0.10
C SER A 187 3.42 11.25 -1.57
N ARG A 188 4.04 10.51 -2.50
CA ARG A 188 3.70 10.58 -3.94
C ARG A 188 2.25 10.19 -4.25
N VAL A 189 1.70 9.19 -3.56
CA VAL A 189 0.30 8.78 -3.72
C VAL A 189 -0.62 9.93 -3.28
N ILE A 190 -0.46 10.43 -2.06
CA ILE A 190 -1.26 11.54 -1.51
C ILE A 190 -1.10 12.83 -2.35
N GLU A 191 0.11 13.14 -2.81
CA GLU A 191 0.40 14.28 -3.69
C GLU A 191 -0.33 14.17 -5.04
N GLY A 192 -0.56 12.95 -5.54
CA GLY A 192 -1.29 12.66 -6.78
C GLY A 192 -2.82 12.68 -6.65
N LEU A 193 -3.36 12.72 -5.42
CA LEU A 193 -4.79 12.81 -5.17
C LEU A 193 -5.31 14.28 -5.26
N PRO A 194 -6.63 14.48 -5.48
CA PRO A 194 -7.27 15.78 -5.39
C PRO A 194 -6.94 16.53 -4.10
N LYS A 195 -6.78 17.85 -4.18
CA LYS A 195 -6.48 18.68 -2.99
C LYS A 195 -7.74 18.89 -2.16
N SER A 196 -7.78 18.23 -1.01
CA SER A 196 -8.86 18.36 -0.02
C SER A 196 -8.62 19.53 0.94
N ARG A 197 -9.70 20.17 1.38
CA ARG A 197 -9.68 21.14 2.47
C ARG A 197 -9.50 20.45 3.82
N VAL A 198 -10.08 19.27 4.00
CA VAL A 198 -9.90 18.43 5.21
C VAL A 198 -8.41 18.17 5.47
N THR A 199 -7.66 17.77 4.43
CA THR A 199 -6.19 17.64 4.49
C THR A 199 -5.49 18.91 4.95
N ARG A 200 -5.83 20.06 4.34
CA ARG A 200 -5.19 21.35 4.66
C ARG A 200 -5.46 21.73 6.11
N ASP A 201 -6.72 21.67 6.52
CA ASP A 201 -7.18 22.12 7.82
C ASP A 201 -6.60 21.21 8.94
N PHE A 202 -6.49 19.91 8.70
CA PHE A 202 -5.75 18.97 9.55
C PHE A 202 -4.27 19.35 9.74
N LEU A 203 -3.57 19.68 8.65
CA LEU A 203 -2.16 20.10 8.66
C LEU A 203 -1.93 21.54 9.16
N GLU A 204 -3.00 22.28 9.46
CA GLU A 204 -2.95 23.57 10.17
C GLU A 204 -3.13 23.39 11.69
N VAL A 205 -3.73 22.28 12.15
CA VAL A 205 -3.82 21.91 13.57
C VAL A 205 -2.50 21.34 14.12
N ASP A 206 -1.63 20.80 13.25
CA ASP A 206 -0.31 20.23 13.60
C ASP A 206 0.82 21.28 13.77
N LYS A 207 0.51 22.58 13.82
CA LYS A 207 1.50 23.69 13.83
C LYS A 207 1.44 24.59 15.06
#